data_AF-A0A921RAZ1-F1
#
_entry.id   AF-A0A921RAZ1-F1
#
_cell.length_a   1.000
_cell.length_b   1.000
_cell.length_c   1.000
_cell.angle_alpha   90.00
_cell.angle_beta   90.00
_cell.angle_gamma   90.00
#
_symmetry.space_group_name_H-M   'P 1'
#
loop_
_entity.id
_entity.type
_entity.pdbx_description
1 polymer ?
#
loop_
_entity_poly.entity_id
_entity_poly.type
_entity_poly.pdbx_seq_one_letter_code
_entity_poly.pdbx_strand_id
1 'polypeptide(L)'
;MARLLRTMEQENGWLLAELKEVTAIADNELPELDRGVDDEENEMLRAELDAISGEIQLRVDRIQELKECRTELHCSKVEKLVIEINSLEMEDREAKARDHVQMLHEKHKEEMEAINAKVVQLEKQLEQKEAQVSATCLLDMILQTGGNVREEECQHLYKLVTIWKECQEQERQRYQNAHVDLTKRHRMNRDELQETRQELIQFPLPDDYYAQCLESMMIGGFTAIGIKRMGQLDEAPFYHACKSKYRDDDPQGKAARLVSTWQEELKNASWNPFTAILLDGEEKDVVDEDDPKLRQLWTEYGDDTCNAVKNALRELHEYNPKGRQAVKELWNFREGRKATVAEVLKYIFEQLEMRN
;
A
#
# COMPACT_ATOMS: atom_id res chain seq x y z
N MET A 1 -79.62 -16.02 89.92
CA MET A 1 -79.47 -16.89 88.73
C MET A 1 -80.81 -17.31 88.11
N ALA A 2 -81.80 -17.83 88.85
CA ALA A 2 -83.07 -18.32 88.28
C ALA A 2 -83.98 -17.28 87.57
N ARG A 3 -83.75 -15.96 87.73
CA ARG A 3 -84.48 -14.93 86.97
C ARG A 3 -83.89 -14.65 85.58
N LEU A 4 -82.57 -14.76 85.42
CA LEU A 4 -81.88 -14.49 84.15
C LEU A 4 -82.14 -15.56 83.09
N LEU A 5 -82.26 -16.83 83.51
CA LEU A 5 -82.56 -17.94 82.60
C LEU A 5 -83.94 -17.81 81.95
N ARG A 6 -84.95 -17.32 82.69
CA ARG A 6 -86.30 -17.14 82.15
C ARG A 6 -86.39 -16.04 81.08
N THR A 7 -85.62 -14.96 81.22
CA THR A 7 -85.57 -13.90 80.21
C THR A 7 -84.95 -14.40 78.89
N MET A 8 -83.89 -15.21 78.96
CA MET A 8 -83.26 -15.77 77.76
C MET A 8 -84.17 -16.75 77.00
N GLU A 9 -84.96 -17.57 77.71
CA GLU A 9 -85.91 -18.48 77.05
C GLU A 9 -87.00 -17.71 76.29
N GLN A 10 -87.41 -16.55 76.80
CA GLN A 10 -88.43 -15.71 76.17
C GLN A 10 -87.91 -15.05 74.88
N GLU A 11 -86.68 -14.54 74.89
CA GLU A 11 -86.03 -13.96 73.70
C GLU A 11 -85.81 -15.00 72.59
N ASN A 12 -85.37 -16.22 72.94
CA ASN A 12 -85.20 -17.30 71.96
C ASN A 12 -86.52 -17.71 71.32
N GLY A 13 -87.63 -17.67 72.06
CA GLY A 13 -88.95 -17.94 71.51
C GLY A 13 -89.38 -16.92 70.45
N TRP A 14 -89.02 -15.65 70.63
CA TRP A 14 -89.36 -14.58 69.70
C TRP A 14 -88.60 -14.71 68.37
N LEU A 15 -87.29 -14.96 68.41
CA LEU A 15 -86.46 -15.11 67.20
C LEU A 15 -86.91 -16.28 66.30
N LEU A 16 -87.43 -17.36 66.87
CA LEU A 16 -87.94 -18.51 66.12
C LEU A 16 -89.22 -18.21 65.33
N ALA A 17 -90.01 -17.21 65.75
CA ALA A 17 -91.23 -16.82 65.06
C ALA A 17 -90.91 -16.01 63.79
N GLU A 18 -90.00 -15.05 63.87
CA GLU A 18 -89.58 -14.21 62.74
C GLU A 18 -89.03 -15.05 61.57
N LEU A 19 -88.25 -16.08 61.90
CA LEU A 19 -87.62 -16.97 60.92
C LEU A 19 -88.65 -17.78 60.12
N LYS A 20 -89.82 -18.08 60.69
CA LYS A 20 -90.91 -18.76 59.97
C LYS A 20 -91.60 -17.86 58.94
N GLU A 21 -91.66 -16.56 59.19
CA GLU A 21 -92.38 -15.63 58.33
C GLU A 21 -91.62 -15.35 57.03
N VAL A 22 -90.29 -15.25 57.11
CA VAL A 22 -89.42 -15.06 55.94
C VAL A 22 -89.52 -16.24 54.96
N THR A 23 -89.59 -17.48 55.47
CA THR A 23 -89.67 -18.67 54.62
C THR A 23 -90.97 -18.73 53.82
N ALA A 24 -92.08 -18.24 54.38
CA ALA A 24 -93.38 -18.25 53.71
C ALA A 24 -93.44 -17.28 52.51
N ILE A 25 -92.66 -16.20 52.51
CA ILE A 25 -92.60 -15.24 51.41
C ILE A 25 -91.86 -15.84 50.21
N ALA A 26 -90.76 -16.56 50.45
CA ALA A 26 -89.95 -17.16 49.39
C ALA A 26 -90.72 -18.21 48.58
N ASP A 27 -91.57 -19.00 49.25
CA ASP A 27 -92.31 -20.10 48.60
C ASP A 27 -93.45 -19.62 47.68
N ASN A 28 -93.93 -18.37 47.84
CA ASN A 28 -95.09 -17.87 47.09
C ASN A 28 -94.74 -17.06 45.82
N GLU A 29 -93.61 -16.34 45.77
CA GLU A 29 -93.35 -15.37 44.68
C GLU A 29 -92.52 -15.90 43.50
N LEU A 30 -91.80 -17.03 43.66
CA LEU A 30 -90.96 -17.61 42.60
C LEU A 30 -91.70 -18.22 41.39
N PRO A 31 -92.91 -18.80 41.49
CA PRO A 31 -93.55 -19.50 40.36
C PRO A 31 -94.16 -18.62 39.25
N GLU A 32 -94.31 -17.30 39.44
CA GLU A 32 -94.98 -16.44 38.44
C GLU A 32 -94.08 -16.01 37.27
N LEU A 33 -92.76 -16.22 37.34
CA LEU A 33 -91.80 -15.77 36.32
C LEU A 33 -91.62 -16.71 35.10
N ASP A 34 -92.23 -17.90 35.10
CA ASP A 34 -91.85 -19.00 34.19
C ASP A 34 -92.75 -19.20 32.94
N ARG A 35 -93.72 -18.32 32.66
CA ARG A 35 -94.83 -18.62 31.71
C ARG A 35 -94.87 -17.88 30.36
N GLY A 36 -93.75 -17.33 29.85
CA GLY A 36 -93.76 -16.40 28.68
C GLY A 36 -92.79 -16.68 27.53
N VAL A 37 -92.64 -17.93 27.05
CA VAL A 37 -91.76 -18.27 25.92
C VAL A 37 -92.52 -19.09 24.88
N ASP A 38 -92.79 -18.53 23.69
CA ASP A 38 -93.39 -19.25 22.55
C ASP A 38 -92.31 -20.08 21.81
N ASP A 39 -92.55 -21.39 21.62
CA ASP A 39 -91.51 -22.37 21.28
C ASP A 39 -91.01 -22.36 19.82
N GLU A 40 -91.83 -21.94 18.85
CA GLU A 40 -91.57 -22.12 17.42
C GLU A 40 -90.59 -21.07 16.83
N GLU A 41 -90.70 -19.82 17.28
CA GLU A 41 -89.74 -18.75 16.94
C GLU A 41 -88.36 -19.03 17.57
N ASN A 42 -88.37 -19.68 18.73
CA ASN A 42 -87.16 -20.07 19.45
C ASN A 42 -86.42 -21.23 18.74
N GLU A 43 -87.15 -22.16 18.10
CA GLU A 43 -86.54 -23.22 17.28
C GLU A 43 -85.90 -22.69 15.98
N MET A 44 -86.56 -21.77 15.27
CA MET A 44 -85.97 -21.16 14.06
C MET A 44 -84.70 -20.37 14.39
N LEU A 45 -84.73 -19.56 15.45
CA LEU A 45 -83.57 -18.80 15.89
C LEU A 45 -82.42 -19.72 16.29
N ARG A 46 -82.69 -20.90 16.89
CA ARG A 46 -81.67 -21.91 17.19
C ARG A 46 -81.03 -22.48 15.93
N ALA A 47 -81.83 -22.80 14.90
CA ALA A 47 -81.30 -23.32 13.65
C ALA A 47 -80.42 -22.30 12.91
N GLU A 48 -80.81 -21.02 12.89
CA GLU A 48 -79.98 -19.95 12.34
C GLU A 48 -78.70 -19.74 13.15
N LEU A 49 -78.79 -19.82 14.49
CA LEU A 49 -77.63 -19.74 15.37
C LEU A 49 -76.64 -20.88 15.10
N ASP A 50 -77.13 -22.10 14.91
CA ASP A 50 -76.31 -23.27 14.60
C ASP A 50 -75.63 -23.15 13.22
N ALA A 51 -76.34 -22.63 12.21
CA ALA A 51 -75.77 -22.37 10.89
C ALA A 51 -74.65 -21.30 10.95
N ILE A 52 -74.89 -20.20 11.68
CA ILE A 52 -73.90 -19.14 11.89
C ILE A 52 -72.72 -19.67 12.70
N SER A 53 -72.97 -20.48 13.73
CA SER A 53 -71.93 -21.12 14.54
C SER A 53 -71.04 -22.04 13.69
N GLY A 54 -71.63 -22.82 12.78
CA GLY A 54 -70.90 -23.66 11.82
C GLY A 54 -70.04 -22.85 10.85
N GLU A 55 -70.56 -21.76 10.30
CA GLU A 55 -69.82 -20.83 9.42
C GLU A 55 -68.65 -20.15 10.17
N ILE A 56 -68.87 -19.75 11.43
CA ILE A 56 -67.81 -19.18 12.28
C ILE A 56 -66.72 -20.21 12.52
N GLN A 57 -67.08 -21.47 12.82
CA GLN A 57 -66.10 -22.52 13.08
C GLN A 57 -65.23 -22.78 11.84
N LEU A 58 -65.82 -22.86 10.65
CA LEU A 58 -65.07 -23.00 9.40
C LEU A 58 -64.08 -21.83 9.16
N ARG A 59 -64.49 -20.60 9.50
CA ARG A 59 -63.60 -19.43 9.39
C ARG A 59 -62.49 -19.45 10.43
N VAL A 60 -62.77 -19.92 11.64
CA VAL A 60 -61.76 -20.09 12.70
C VAL A 60 -60.71 -21.10 12.26
N ASP A 61 -61.13 -22.26 11.74
CA ASP A 61 -60.23 -23.30 11.25
C ASP A 61 -59.35 -22.77 10.09
N ARG A 62 -59.95 -22.03 9.15
CA ARG A 62 -59.20 -21.43 8.03
C ARG A 62 -58.19 -20.37 8.47
N ILE A 63 -58.53 -19.55 9.47
CA ILE A 63 -57.62 -18.58 10.05
C ILE A 63 -56.46 -19.29 10.77
N GLN A 64 -56.73 -20.41 11.42
CA GLN A 64 -55.72 -21.21 12.12
C GLN A 64 -54.72 -21.82 11.13
N GLU A 65 -55.20 -22.45 10.05
CA GLU A 65 -54.34 -22.96 8.96
C GLU A 65 -53.42 -21.87 8.38
N LEU A 66 -53.99 -20.69 8.11
CA LEU A 66 -53.23 -19.56 7.57
C LEU A 66 -52.18 -19.02 8.55
N LYS A 67 -52.47 -19.06 9.87
CA LYS A 67 -51.49 -18.69 10.90
C LYS A 67 -50.34 -19.68 10.93
N GLU A 68 -50.63 -20.98 10.87
CA GLU A 68 -49.64 -22.05 10.87
C GLU A 68 -48.71 -21.98 9.64
N CYS A 69 -49.27 -21.83 8.44
CA CYS A 69 -48.47 -21.62 7.22
C CYS A 69 -47.61 -20.34 7.29
N ARG A 70 -48.12 -19.26 7.90
CA ARG A 70 -47.35 -18.03 8.07
C ARG A 70 -46.19 -18.21 9.05
N THR A 71 -46.40 -18.97 10.12
CA THR A 71 -45.33 -19.29 11.09
C THR A 71 -44.25 -20.19 10.48
N GLU A 72 -44.63 -21.22 9.71
CA GLU A 72 -43.66 -22.09 9.03
C GLU A 72 -42.82 -21.31 8.01
N LEU A 73 -43.45 -20.46 7.20
CA LEU A 73 -42.74 -19.58 6.26
C LEU A 73 -41.81 -18.60 6.98
N HIS A 74 -42.25 -18.07 8.13
CA HIS A 74 -41.42 -17.20 8.96
C HIS A 74 -40.22 -17.96 9.55
N CYS A 75 -40.42 -19.16 10.09
CA CYS A 75 -39.33 -20.01 10.59
C CYS A 75 -38.33 -20.34 9.49
N SER A 76 -38.78 -20.75 8.30
CA SER A 76 -37.89 -21.04 7.16
C SER A 76 -37.10 -19.81 6.69
N LYS A 77 -37.73 -18.61 6.67
CA LYS A 77 -37.03 -17.36 6.36
C LYS A 77 -35.99 -17.00 7.43
N VAL A 78 -36.33 -17.18 8.71
CA VAL A 78 -35.40 -16.94 9.81
C VAL A 78 -34.23 -17.91 9.75
N GLU A 79 -34.46 -19.21 9.51
CA GLU A 79 -33.38 -20.19 9.35
C GLU A 79 -32.46 -19.86 8.18
N LYS A 80 -33.01 -19.46 7.01
CA LYS A 80 -32.20 -19.00 5.88
C LYS A 80 -31.37 -17.77 6.22
N LEU A 81 -31.96 -16.78 6.89
CA LEU A 81 -31.24 -15.58 7.34
C LEU A 81 -30.18 -15.92 8.39
N VAL A 82 -30.43 -16.86 9.31
CA VAL A 82 -29.45 -17.33 10.30
C VAL A 82 -28.28 -18.04 9.60
N ILE A 83 -28.55 -18.88 8.60
CA ILE A 83 -27.50 -19.52 7.79
C ILE A 83 -26.72 -18.48 6.98
N GLU A 84 -27.39 -17.49 6.39
CA GLU A 84 -26.77 -16.39 5.65
C GLU A 84 -25.92 -15.48 6.55
N ILE A 85 -26.39 -15.18 7.76
CA ILE A 85 -25.63 -14.44 8.79
C ILE A 85 -24.42 -15.25 9.27
N ASN A 86 -24.57 -16.57 9.46
CA ASN A 86 -23.48 -17.44 9.90
C ASN A 86 -22.46 -17.73 8.79
N SER A 87 -22.87 -17.69 7.51
CA SER A 87 -21.99 -17.87 6.35
C SER A 87 -21.32 -16.58 5.87
N LEU A 88 -21.82 -15.40 6.27
CA LEU A 88 -21.09 -14.13 6.20
C LEU A 88 -20.01 -14.08 7.30
N GLU A 89 -19.00 -14.92 7.12
CA GLU A 89 -17.80 -15.17 7.91
C GLU A 89 -17.43 -14.08 8.93
N MET A 90 -17.72 -14.36 10.20
CA MET A 90 -17.16 -13.62 11.34
C MET A 90 -15.63 -13.65 11.33
N GLU A 91 -15.02 -14.71 10.79
CA GLU A 91 -13.57 -14.91 10.74
C GLU A 91 -12.84 -13.86 9.88
N ASP A 92 -13.39 -13.46 8.73
CA ASP A 92 -12.81 -12.44 7.85
C ASP A 92 -12.92 -11.02 8.46
N ARG A 93 -14.04 -10.72 9.14
CA ARG A 93 -14.18 -9.46 9.88
C ARG A 93 -13.29 -9.41 11.11
N GLU A 94 -13.18 -10.51 11.86
CA GLU A 94 -12.28 -10.61 12.99
C GLU A 94 -10.82 -10.58 12.57
N ALA A 95 -10.44 -11.21 11.45
CA ALA A 95 -9.10 -11.14 10.90
C ALA A 95 -8.76 -9.71 10.49
N LYS A 96 -9.63 -9.04 9.73
CA LYS A 96 -9.46 -7.62 9.35
C LYS A 96 -9.45 -6.70 10.57
N ALA A 97 -10.26 -6.97 11.59
CA ALA A 97 -10.25 -6.21 12.83
C ALA A 97 -8.97 -6.45 13.64
N ARG A 98 -8.47 -7.70 13.70
CA ARG A 98 -7.19 -8.06 14.32
C ARG A 98 -6.02 -7.37 13.60
N ASP A 99 -6.00 -7.41 12.28
CA ASP A 99 -4.98 -6.73 11.45
C ASP A 99 -5.02 -5.21 11.63
N HIS A 100 -6.22 -4.62 11.69
CA HIS A 100 -6.39 -3.19 11.95
C HIS A 100 -5.93 -2.80 13.36
N VAL A 101 -6.26 -3.61 14.37
CA VAL A 101 -5.79 -3.41 15.75
C VAL A 101 -4.28 -3.55 15.84
N GLN A 102 -3.69 -4.52 15.13
CA GLN A 102 -2.24 -4.71 15.09
C GLN A 102 -1.53 -3.55 14.39
N MET A 103 -2.08 -3.06 13.27
CA MET A 103 -1.57 -1.88 12.57
C MET A 103 -1.67 -0.62 13.44
N LEU A 104 -2.79 -0.40 14.14
CA LEU A 104 -2.93 0.70 15.09
C LEU A 104 -1.95 0.57 16.26
N HIS A 105 -1.69 -0.65 16.74
CA HIS A 105 -0.71 -0.88 17.81
C HIS A 105 0.71 -0.57 17.36
N GLU A 106 1.11 -1.02 16.16
CA GLU A 106 2.43 -0.73 15.61
C GLU A 106 2.59 0.78 15.34
N LYS A 107 1.57 1.42 14.77
CA LYS A 107 1.56 2.87 14.57
C LYS A 107 1.69 3.63 15.90
N HIS A 108 0.93 3.23 16.93
CA HIS A 108 1.02 3.84 18.24
C HIS A 108 2.40 3.64 18.87
N LYS A 109 3.00 2.46 18.67
CA LYS A 109 4.37 2.15 19.12
C LYS A 109 5.40 3.02 18.41
N GLU A 110 5.32 3.18 17.09
CA GLU A 110 6.17 4.08 16.31
C GLU A 110 6.03 5.54 16.78
N GLU A 111 4.79 6.01 16.99
CA GLU A 111 4.51 7.36 17.52
C GLU A 111 5.09 7.53 18.94
N MET A 112 4.95 6.52 19.81
CA MET A 112 5.50 6.53 21.16
C MET A 112 7.03 6.55 21.15
N GLU A 113 7.68 5.76 20.29
CA GLU A 113 9.13 5.76 20.11
C GLU A 113 9.63 7.11 19.60
N ALA A 114 8.91 7.75 18.67
CA ALA A 114 9.24 9.08 18.17
C ALA A 114 9.10 10.16 19.27
N ILE A 115 8.04 10.10 20.09
CA ILE A 115 7.84 10.99 21.23
C ILE A 115 8.97 10.79 22.26
N ASN A 116 9.28 9.55 22.62
CA ASN A 116 10.35 9.24 23.57
C ASN A 116 11.71 9.74 23.07
N ALA A 117 12.03 9.52 21.80
CA ALA A 117 13.25 10.07 21.19
C ALA A 117 13.29 11.60 21.28
N LYS A 118 12.14 12.27 21.12
CA LYS A 118 12.03 13.72 21.26
C LYS A 118 12.19 14.19 22.70
N VAL A 119 11.62 13.49 23.67
CA VAL A 119 11.80 13.76 25.11
C VAL A 119 13.27 13.67 25.47
N VAL A 120 13.96 12.59 25.12
CA VAL A 120 15.41 12.43 25.38
C VAL A 120 16.23 13.55 24.71
N GLN A 121 15.85 13.97 23.51
CA GLN A 121 16.51 15.11 22.86
C GLN A 121 16.31 16.42 23.64
N LEU A 122 15.09 16.69 24.11
CA LEU A 122 14.75 17.90 24.85
C LEU A 122 15.38 17.92 26.25
N GLU A 123 15.43 16.80 26.95
CA GLU A 123 16.11 16.65 28.25
C GLU A 123 17.59 17.04 28.12
N LYS A 124 18.27 16.53 27.09
CA LYS A 124 19.65 16.92 26.82
C LYS A 124 19.80 18.42 26.51
N GLN A 125 18.86 19.00 25.77
CA GLN A 125 18.87 20.45 25.49
C GLN A 125 18.64 21.28 26.75
N LEU A 126 17.79 20.79 27.67
CA LEU A 126 17.53 21.42 28.95
C LEU A 126 18.79 21.40 29.82
N GLU A 127 19.45 20.25 29.98
CA GLU A 127 20.72 20.13 30.70
C GLU A 127 21.79 21.10 30.15
N GLN A 128 21.89 21.21 28.82
CA GLN A 128 22.80 22.15 28.19
C GLN A 128 22.45 23.61 28.51
N LYS A 129 21.16 23.95 28.53
CA LYS A 129 20.68 25.31 28.86
C LYS A 129 20.90 25.64 30.33
N GLU A 130 20.65 24.70 31.23
CA GLU A 130 20.93 24.86 32.67
C GLU A 130 22.43 25.07 32.93
N ALA A 131 23.30 24.32 32.24
CA ALA A 131 24.74 24.54 32.31
C ALA A 131 25.15 25.93 31.79
N GLN A 132 24.54 26.40 30.70
CA GLN A 132 24.78 27.76 30.17
C GLN A 132 24.33 28.86 31.15
N VAL A 133 23.15 28.71 31.77
CA VAL A 133 22.64 29.66 32.77
C VAL A 133 23.56 29.70 33.98
N SER A 134 23.98 28.54 34.49
CA SER A 134 24.92 28.43 35.60
C SER A 134 26.27 29.12 35.30
N ALA A 135 26.81 28.92 34.09
CA ALA A 135 28.01 29.59 33.63
C ALA A 135 27.84 31.12 33.56
N THR A 136 26.69 31.59 33.08
CA THR A 136 26.38 33.02 32.96
C THR A 136 26.28 33.69 34.33
N CYS A 137 25.62 33.04 35.29
CA CYS A 137 25.53 33.52 36.67
C CYS A 137 26.91 33.63 37.35
N LEU A 138 27.79 32.66 37.12
CA LEU A 138 29.16 32.71 37.67
C LEU A 138 29.99 33.83 37.05
N LEU A 139 29.89 34.02 35.73
CA LEU A 139 30.58 35.12 35.04
C LEU A 139 30.10 36.49 35.54
N ASP A 140 28.79 36.67 35.73
CA ASP A 140 28.21 37.91 36.27
C ASP A 140 28.72 38.19 37.70
N MET A 141 28.81 37.16 38.56
CA MET A 141 29.37 37.28 39.91
C MET A 141 30.86 37.64 39.90
N ILE A 142 31.67 37.04 39.02
CA ILE A 142 33.12 37.34 38.89
C ILE A 142 33.33 38.78 38.41
N LEU A 143 32.52 39.25 37.45
CA LEU A 143 32.54 40.63 36.99
C LEU A 143 32.16 41.61 38.12
N GLN A 144 31.20 41.25 38.97
CA GLN A 144 30.78 42.06 40.13
C GLN A 144 31.82 42.09 41.26
N THR A 145 32.63 41.03 41.42
CA THR A 145 33.60 40.89 42.52
C THR A 145 35.05 41.27 42.16
N GLY A 146 35.32 41.61 40.90
CA GLY A 146 36.61 42.15 40.49
C GLY A 146 37.76 41.12 40.43
N GLY A 147 37.45 39.84 40.19
CA GLY A 147 38.46 38.83 39.80
C GLY A 147 39.24 38.14 40.92
N ASN A 148 38.79 38.19 42.17
CA ASN A 148 39.45 37.46 43.27
C ASN A 148 38.76 36.09 43.48
N VAL A 149 39.31 35.02 42.89
CA VAL A 149 38.67 33.69 42.82
C VAL A 149 39.17 32.77 43.94
N ARG A 150 38.26 32.27 44.79
CA ARG A 150 38.51 31.32 45.88
C ARG A 150 38.65 29.88 45.37
N GLU A 151 39.25 28.98 46.15
CA GLU A 151 39.52 27.58 45.78
C GLU A 151 38.25 26.77 45.43
N GLU A 152 37.12 27.09 46.07
CA GLU A 152 35.80 26.51 45.77
C GLU A 152 35.31 26.90 44.36
N GLU A 153 35.66 28.09 43.87
CA GLU A 153 35.24 28.61 42.58
C GLU A 153 36.06 28.00 41.42
N CYS A 154 37.32 27.58 41.68
CA CYS A 154 38.11 26.74 40.76
C CYS A 154 37.47 25.36 40.53
N GLN A 155 36.84 24.76 41.54
CA GLN A 155 36.13 23.49 41.38
C GLN A 155 34.88 23.64 40.48
N HIS A 156 34.17 24.77 40.57
CA HIS A 156 33.03 25.05 39.70
C HIS A 156 33.46 25.25 38.23
N LEU A 157 34.55 25.97 37.98
CA LEU A 157 35.12 26.12 36.64
C LEU A 157 35.56 24.77 36.06
N TYR A 158 36.18 23.91 36.86
CA TYR A 158 36.56 22.56 36.43
C TYR A 158 35.35 21.72 36.01
N LYS A 159 34.26 21.76 36.79
CA LYS A 159 33.00 21.08 36.44
C LYS A 159 32.41 21.61 35.13
N LEU A 160 32.38 22.93 34.93
CA LEU A 160 31.90 23.55 33.69
C LEU A 160 32.72 23.15 32.46
N VAL A 161 34.05 23.14 32.57
CA VAL A 161 34.93 22.70 31.48
C VAL A 161 34.71 21.22 31.15
N THR A 162 34.43 20.40 32.17
CA THR A 162 34.13 18.98 31.99
C THR A 162 32.83 18.79 31.22
N ILE A 163 31.74 19.45 31.64
CA ILE A 163 30.44 19.41 30.97
C ILE A 163 30.55 19.93 29.52
N TRP A 164 31.31 21.02 29.31
CA TRP A 164 31.51 21.56 27.98
C TRP A 164 32.22 20.57 27.05
N LYS A 165 33.27 19.89 27.53
CA LYS A 165 33.98 18.85 26.77
C LYS A 165 33.07 17.68 26.43
N GLU A 166 32.26 17.20 27.38
CA GLU A 166 31.29 16.13 27.15
C GLU A 166 30.23 16.54 26.12
N CYS A 167 29.68 17.76 26.21
CA CYS A 167 28.76 18.30 25.21
C CYS A 167 29.39 18.36 23.81
N GLN A 168 30.65 18.81 23.73
CA GLN A 168 31.41 18.88 22.48
C GLN A 168 31.61 17.50 21.86
N GLU A 169 32.00 16.51 22.68
CA GLU A 169 32.21 15.13 22.22
C GLU A 169 30.90 14.50 21.74
N GLN A 170 29.81 14.69 22.50
CA GLN A 170 28.52 14.12 22.14
C GLN A 170 27.97 14.72 20.85
N GLU A 171 28.20 16.02 20.60
CA GLU A 171 27.81 16.66 19.36
C GLU A 171 28.67 16.16 18.18
N ARG A 172 29.98 15.99 18.40
CA ARG A 172 30.87 15.34 17.42
C ARG A 172 30.39 13.93 17.07
N GLN A 173 30.02 13.13 18.06
CA GLN A 173 29.51 11.77 17.86
C GLN A 173 28.20 11.78 17.07
N ARG A 174 27.28 12.73 17.33
CA ARG A 174 26.05 12.89 16.55
C ARG A 174 26.34 13.16 15.08
N TYR A 175 27.26 14.08 14.78
CA TYR A 175 27.67 14.37 13.41
C TYR A 175 28.31 13.16 12.72
N GLN A 176 29.17 12.43 13.42
CA GLN A 176 29.79 11.21 12.89
C GLN A 176 28.74 10.14 12.58
N ASN A 177 27.82 9.89 13.49
CA ASN A 177 26.74 8.92 13.29
C ASN A 177 25.84 9.31 12.11
N ALA A 178 25.44 10.58 12.03
CA ALA A 178 24.62 11.08 10.91
C ALA A 178 25.32 10.93 9.56
N HIS A 179 26.64 11.20 9.51
CA HIS A 179 27.42 11.02 8.29
C HIS A 179 27.50 9.55 7.87
N VAL A 180 27.70 8.63 8.81
CA VAL A 180 27.72 7.18 8.56
C VAL A 180 26.37 6.71 8.02
N ASP A 181 25.26 7.11 8.64
CA ASP A 181 23.91 6.74 8.22
C ASP A 181 23.56 7.28 6.83
N LEU A 182 23.88 8.55 6.56
CA LEU A 182 23.68 9.14 5.23
C LEU A 182 24.52 8.41 4.18
N THR A 183 25.78 8.09 4.48
CA THR A 183 26.64 7.32 3.57
C THR A 183 26.05 5.94 3.28
N LYS A 184 25.52 5.26 4.30
CA LYS A 184 24.86 3.96 4.14
C LYS A 184 23.62 4.08 3.26
N ARG A 185 22.74 5.06 3.51
CA ARG A 185 21.54 5.29 2.71
C ARG A 185 21.86 5.67 1.26
N HIS A 186 22.85 6.53 1.04
CA HIS A 186 23.30 6.89 -0.31
C HIS A 186 23.81 5.66 -1.09
N ARG A 187 24.53 4.75 -0.43
CA ARG A 187 24.96 3.49 -1.05
C ARG A 187 23.77 2.62 -1.41
N MET A 188 22.86 2.38 -0.46
CA MET A 188 21.65 1.58 -0.70
C MET A 188 20.82 2.14 -1.86
N ASN A 189 20.50 3.43 -1.84
CA ASN A 189 19.73 4.07 -2.92
C ASN A 189 20.44 3.97 -4.28
N ARG A 190 21.77 4.06 -4.32
CA ARG A 190 22.54 3.91 -5.56
C ARG A 190 22.49 2.48 -6.06
N ASP A 191 22.61 1.51 -5.16
CA ASP A 191 22.59 0.09 -5.51
C ASP A 191 21.19 -0.32 -6.02
N GLU A 192 20.12 0.13 -5.36
CA GLU A 192 18.72 -0.04 -5.82
C GLU A 192 18.48 0.59 -7.21
N LEU A 193 18.97 1.83 -7.43
CA LEU A 193 18.85 2.49 -8.73
C LEU A 193 19.59 1.74 -9.83
N GLN A 194 20.76 1.19 -9.50
CA GLN A 194 21.56 0.39 -10.41
C GLN A 194 20.88 -0.95 -10.74
N GLU A 195 20.28 -1.61 -9.74
CA GLU A 195 19.49 -2.83 -9.91
C GLU A 195 18.28 -2.58 -10.81
N THR A 196 17.48 -1.53 -10.53
CA THR A 196 16.34 -1.13 -11.38
C THR A 196 16.79 -0.86 -12.81
N ARG A 197 17.93 -0.19 -13.01
CA ARG A 197 18.50 0.04 -14.35
C ARG A 197 18.84 -1.28 -15.03
N GLN A 198 19.47 -2.21 -14.32
CA GLN A 198 19.82 -3.52 -14.85
C GLN A 198 18.60 -4.35 -15.22
N GLU A 199 17.55 -4.32 -14.40
CA GLU A 199 16.27 -4.97 -14.69
C GLU A 199 15.64 -4.41 -15.97
N LEU A 200 15.60 -3.08 -16.13
CA LEU A 200 15.10 -2.43 -17.34
C LEU A 200 15.91 -2.81 -18.60
N ILE A 201 17.22 -3.08 -18.45
CA ILE A 201 18.09 -3.51 -19.55
C ILE A 201 17.96 -5.02 -19.83
N GLN A 202 17.82 -5.84 -18.78
CA GLN A 202 17.80 -7.30 -18.86
C GLN A 202 16.43 -7.88 -19.13
N PHE A 203 15.34 -7.13 -18.89
CA PHE A 203 13.95 -7.58 -18.95
C PHE A 203 13.74 -8.65 -20.04
N PRO A 204 13.65 -9.95 -19.67
CA PRO A 204 13.45 -11.03 -20.62
C PRO A 204 12.03 -10.95 -21.15
N LEU A 205 11.87 -11.02 -22.47
CA LEU A 205 10.57 -11.17 -23.12
C LEU A 205 10.03 -12.58 -22.80
N PRO A 206 8.90 -12.75 -22.09
CA PRO A 206 8.08 -13.94 -22.21
C PRO A 206 7.33 -13.87 -23.55
N ASP A 207 7.10 -15.03 -24.17
CA ASP A 207 6.44 -15.21 -25.48
C ASP A 207 4.97 -14.72 -25.56
N ASP A 208 4.46 -14.01 -24.55
CA ASP A 208 3.06 -13.61 -24.46
C ASP A 208 2.87 -12.08 -24.51
N TYR A 209 2.12 -11.64 -25.52
CA TYR A 209 1.23 -10.47 -25.69
C TYR A 209 1.67 -9.05 -25.20
N TYR A 210 2.45 -8.91 -24.12
CA TYR A 210 3.06 -7.65 -23.65
C TYR A 210 4.43 -7.35 -24.28
N ALA A 211 5.03 -8.33 -24.98
CA ALA A 211 6.30 -8.19 -25.72
C ALA A 211 6.28 -7.01 -26.71
N GLN A 212 5.13 -6.67 -27.28
CA GLN A 212 5.01 -5.68 -28.35
C GLN A 212 5.19 -4.22 -27.88
N CYS A 213 5.00 -3.92 -26.58
CA CYS A 213 5.34 -2.61 -26.01
C CYS A 213 6.86 -2.43 -25.89
N LEU A 214 7.57 -3.45 -25.42
CA LEU A 214 9.02 -3.41 -25.18
C LEU A 214 9.86 -3.72 -26.43
N GLU A 215 9.35 -4.50 -27.39
CA GLU A 215 9.97 -4.65 -28.71
C GLU A 215 10.12 -3.31 -29.43
N SER A 216 9.14 -2.41 -29.30
CA SER A 216 9.24 -1.04 -29.85
C SER A 216 10.40 -0.23 -29.24
N MET A 217 10.81 -0.58 -28.03
CA MET A 217 11.96 0.01 -27.34
C MET A 217 13.30 -0.61 -27.79
N MET A 218 13.28 -1.78 -28.45
CA MET A 218 14.47 -2.57 -28.80
C MET A 218 14.85 -2.58 -30.29
N ILE A 219 13.98 -2.15 -31.22
CA ILE A 219 14.26 -2.23 -32.66
C ILE A 219 13.87 -0.94 -33.41
N GLY A 220 14.85 -0.05 -33.63
CA GLY A 220 14.91 0.81 -34.83
C GLY A 220 14.21 2.18 -34.82
N GLY A 221 15.01 3.25 -34.92
CA GLY A 221 14.75 4.48 -35.69
C GLY A 221 13.72 5.50 -35.18
N PHE A 222 12.68 5.11 -34.45
CA PHE A 222 11.51 5.98 -34.22
C PHE A 222 11.13 6.21 -32.75
N THR A 223 11.80 5.56 -31.79
CA THR A 223 11.52 5.75 -30.36
C THR A 223 12.48 6.76 -29.72
N ALA A 224 11.93 7.63 -28.87
CA ALA A 224 12.70 8.69 -28.23
C ALA A 224 13.70 8.13 -27.21
N ILE A 225 13.29 7.06 -26.51
CA ILE A 225 14.07 6.36 -25.49
C ILE A 225 13.99 4.87 -25.79
N GLY A 226 15.14 4.19 -25.74
CA GLY A 226 15.18 2.75 -25.86
C GLY A 226 16.53 2.11 -25.52
N ILE A 227 16.72 0.86 -25.91
CA ILE A 227 17.95 0.12 -25.63
C ILE A 227 18.91 0.27 -26.80
N LYS A 228 20.09 0.83 -26.54
CA LYS A 228 21.20 0.89 -27.51
C LYS A 228 22.24 -0.18 -27.16
N ARG A 229 22.80 -0.85 -28.17
CA ARG A 229 23.95 -1.75 -28.01
C ARG A 229 25.24 -0.95 -28.29
N MET A 230 25.87 -0.47 -27.24
CA MET A 230 27.10 0.32 -27.33
C MET A 230 28.24 -0.54 -27.87
N GLY A 231 28.84 -0.15 -28.99
CA GLY A 231 29.88 -0.91 -29.68
C GLY A 231 29.39 -1.89 -30.75
N GLN A 232 28.09 -1.93 -31.00
CA GLN A 232 27.53 -2.60 -32.18
C GLN A 232 27.62 -1.67 -33.39
N LEU A 233 28.03 -2.18 -34.55
CA LEU A 233 28.07 -1.39 -35.78
C LEU A 233 26.67 -0.97 -36.24
N ASP A 234 26.55 0.29 -36.63
CA ASP A 234 25.42 0.76 -37.43
C ASP A 234 25.56 0.20 -38.85
N GLU A 235 24.58 -0.60 -39.28
CA GLU A 235 24.61 -1.29 -40.57
C GLU A 235 24.23 -0.38 -41.75
N ALA A 236 23.52 0.73 -41.50
CA ALA A 236 23.00 1.59 -42.57
C ALA A 236 24.10 2.19 -43.45
N PRO A 237 25.21 2.74 -42.91
CA PRO A 237 26.33 3.22 -43.73
C PRO A 237 26.94 2.13 -44.62
N PHE A 238 27.06 0.90 -44.13
CA PHE A 238 27.60 -0.23 -44.88
C PHE A 238 26.68 -0.63 -46.03
N TYR A 239 25.36 -0.67 -45.76
CA TYR A 239 24.36 -0.93 -46.79
C TYR A 239 24.40 0.13 -47.90
N HIS A 240 24.46 1.42 -47.54
CA HIS A 240 24.53 2.51 -48.52
C HIS A 240 25.80 2.44 -49.38
N ALA A 241 26.96 2.20 -48.76
CA ALA A 241 28.23 2.05 -49.48
C ALA A 241 28.21 0.84 -50.43
N CYS A 242 27.75 -0.34 -49.94
CA CYS A 242 27.64 -1.55 -50.76
C CYS A 242 26.61 -1.41 -51.88
N LYS A 243 25.48 -0.74 -51.65
CA LYS A 243 24.47 -0.46 -52.68
C LYS A 243 25.03 0.40 -53.81
N SER A 244 25.84 1.39 -53.48
CA SER A 244 26.50 2.23 -54.49
C SER A 244 27.53 1.44 -55.32
N LYS A 245 28.34 0.62 -54.64
CA LYS A 245 29.48 -0.11 -55.22
C LYS A 245 29.10 -1.37 -56.00
N TYR A 246 28.08 -2.10 -55.54
CA TYR A 246 27.75 -3.44 -56.02
C TYR A 246 26.32 -3.58 -56.57
N ARG A 247 25.62 -2.48 -56.88
CA ARG A 247 24.23 -2.39 -57.38
C ARG A 247 23.47 -3.72 -57.61
N ASP A 248 23.84 -4.49 -58.64
CA ASP A 248 23.13 -5.72 -59.06
C ASP A 248 23.73 -7.03 -58.51
N ASP A 249 24.87 -6.96 -57.85
CA ASP A 249 25.66 -8.08 -57.31
C ASP A 249 25.54 -8.13 -55.77
N ASP A 250 24.32 -8.45 -55.32
CA ASP A 250 23.93 -8.69 -53.92
C ASP A 250 24.51 -7.66 -52.91
N PRO A 251 24.09 -6.38 -52.99
CA PRO A 251 24.60 -5.33 -52.10
C PRO A 251 24.25 -5.61 -50.63
N GLN A 252 23.13 -6.29 -50.36
CA GLN A 252 22.70 -6.60 -49.00
C GLN A 252 23.56 -7.69 -48.37
N GLY A 253 23.78 -8.82 -49.06
CA GLY A 253 24.64 -9.89 -48.54
C GLY A 253 26.09 -9.43 -48.38
N LYS A 254 26.58 -8.56 -49.28
CA LYS A 254 27.92 -7.96 -49.13
C LYS A 254 28.02 -6.99 -47.97
N ALA A 255 27.02 -6.15 -47.73
CA ALA A 255 26.98 -5.28 -46.57
C ALA A 255 26.99 -6.09 -45.27
N ALA A 256 26.15 -7.13 -45.18
CA ALA A 256 26.08 -8.00 -44.01
C ALA A 256 27.41 -8.73 -43.73
N ARG A 257 28.09 -9.21 -44.78
CA ARG A 257 29.44 -9.79 -44.66
C ARG A 257 30.45 -8.76 -44.15
N LEU A 258 30.43 -7.55 -44.71
CA LEU A 258 31.34 -6.47 -44.32
C LEU A 258 31.13 -6.06 -42.86
N VAL A 259 29.88 -5.85 -42.43
CA VAL A 259 29.52 -5.60 -41.03
C VAL A 259 30.03 -6.71 -40.13
N SER A 260 29.81 -7.98 -40.50
CA SER A 260 30.26 -9.13 -39.72
C SER A 260 31.79 -9.16 -39.58
N THR A 261 32.52 -8.92 -40.67
CA THR A 261 34.00 -8.85 -40.66
C THR A 261 34.49 -7.75 -39.73
N TRP A 262 33.92 -6.54 -39.82
CA TRP A 262 34.31 -5.44 -38.95
C TRP A 262 33.90 -5.65 -37.50
N GLN A 263 32.75 -6.26 -37.24
CA GLN A 263 32.33 -6.55 -35.87
C GLN A 263 33.26 -7.56 -35.19
N GLU A 264 33.83 -8.52 -35.93
CA GLU A 264 34.86 -9.41 -35.41
C GLU A 264 36.21 -8.70 -35.25
N GLU A 265 36.57 -7.80 -36.16
CA GLU A 265 37.79 -7.00 -36.02
C GLU A 265 37.72 -6.07 -34.79
N LEU A 266 36.57 -5.48 -34.49
CA LEU A 266 36.36 -4.69 -33.27
C LEU A 266 36.60 -5.51 -31.98
N LYS A 267 36.28 -6.80 -31.99
CA LYS A 267 36.53 -7.72 -30.86
C LYS A 267 38.00 -8.14 -30.75
N ASN A 268 38.79 -7.98 -31.81
CA ASN A 268 40.18 -8.42 -31.86
C ASN A 268 41.06 -7.57 -30.93
N ALA A 269 41.51 -8.16 -29.82
CA ALA A 269 42.35 -7.47 -28.83
C ALA A 269 43.71 -7.03 -29.39
N SER A 270 44.21 -7.65 -30.47
CA SER A 270 45.48 -7.26 -31.10
C SER A 270 45.39 -5.97 -31.93
N TRP A 271 44.17 -5.53 -32.25
CA TRP A 271 43.95 -4.27 -32.96
C TRP A 271 43.38 -3.22 -32.01
N ASN A 272 44.20 -2.24 -31.63
CA ASN A 272 43.83 -1.17 -30.71
C ASN A 272 44.24 0.20 -31.31
N PRO A 273 43.45 0.73 -32.25
CA PRO A 273 43.78 1.96 -32.98
C PRO A 273 43.48 3.21 -32.13
N PHE A 274 44.08 3.30 -30.94
CA PHE A 274 43.97 4.45 -30.05
C PHE A 274 45.34 5.06 -29.82
N THR A 275 45.41 6.38 -29.89
CA THR A 275 46.59 7.18 -29.57
C THR A 275 46.25 8.14 -28.44
N ALA A 276 47.14 8.27 -27.47
CA ALA A 276 47.00 9.19 -26.38
C ALA A 276 47.35 10.63 -26.81
N ILE A 277 46.47 11.59 -26.51
CA ILE A 277 46.71 13.01 -26.71
C ILE A 277 46.54 13.76 -25.39
N LEU A 278 47.33 14.81 -25.19
CA LEU A 278 47.18 15.73 -24.05
C LEU A 278 46.13 16.80 -24.37
N LEU A 279 45.01 16.76 -23.65
CA LEU A 279 43.96 17.77 -23.69
C LEU A 279 43.76 18.35 -22.29
N ASP A 280 43.96 19.65 -22.13
CA ASP A 280 43.84 20.37 -20.84
C ASP A 280 44.64 19.76 -19.67
N GLY A 281 45.78 19.15 -19.97
CA GLY A 281 46.64 18.51 -18.96
C GLY A 281 46.24 17.09 -18.58
N GLU A 282 45.18 16.54 -19.19
CA GLU A 282 44.79 15.13 -19.09
C GLU A 282 45.14 14.37 -20.36
N GLU A 283 45.66 13.15 -20.20
CA GLU A 283 45.90 12.22 -21.29
C GLU A 283 44.58 11.53 -21.68
N LYS A 284 44.14 11.69 -22.93
CA LYS A 284 42.93 11.08 -23.48
C LYS A 284 43.24 10.23 -24.69
N ASP A 285 42.70 9.01 -24.69
CA ASP A 285 42.76 8.12 -25.85
C ASP A 285 41.80 8.62 -26.93
N VAL A 286 42.33 8.89 -28.12
CA VAL A 286 41.55 9.17 -29.33
C VAL A 286 41.83 8.13 -30.40
N VAL A 287 40.86 7.88 -31.28
CA VAL A 287 41.06 6.93 -32.38
C VAL A 287 42.14 7.46 -33.31
N ASP A 288 43.10 6.60 -33.66
CA ASP A 288 44.17 6.93 -34.60
C ASP A 288 43.61 7.06 -36.02
N GLU A 289 43.60 8.29 -36.54
CA GLU A 289 43.15 8.64 -37.88
C GLU A 289 44.06 8.07 -38.98
N ASP A 290 45.31 7.75 -38.65
CA ASP A 290 46.29 7.17 -39.58
C ASP A 290 46.35 5.64 -39.53
N ASP A 291 45.46 4.98 -38.75
CA ASP A 291 45.40 3.53 -38.67
C ASP A 291 45.23 2.91 -40.08
N PRO A 292 46.11 1.96 -40.49
CA PRO A 292 46.08 1.39 -41.83
C PRO A 292 44.75 0.72 -42.21
N LYS A 293 44.07 0.06 -41.26
CA LYS A 293 42.80 -0.61 -41.52
C LYS A 293 41.67 0.41 -41.70
N LEU A 294 41.63 1.45 -40.86
CA LEU A 294 40.65 2.55 -40.99
C LEU A 294 40.84 3.34 -42.29
N ARG A 295 42.10 3.61 -42.68
CA ARG A 295 42.42 4.25 -43.98
C ARG A 295 42.00 3.41 -45.17
N GLN A 296 42.20 2.09 -45.10
CA GLN A 296 41.74 1.18 -46.14
C GLN A 296 40.20 1.18 -46.24
N LEU A 297 39.50 1.07 -45.10
CA LEU A 297 38.04 1.12 -45.05
C LEU A 297 37.49 2.41 -45.68
N TRP A 298 38.10 3.54 -45.30
CA TRP A 298 37.75 4.85 -45.82
C TRP A 298 37.93 4.93 -47.34
N THR A 299 39.06 4.45 -47.85
CA THR A 299 39.35 4.43 -49.30
C THR A 299 38.36 3.56 -50.08
N GLU A 300 37.95 2.43 -49.50
CA GLU A 300 37.11 1.46 -50.20
C GLU A 300 35.60 1.72 -50.12
N TYR A 301 35.12 2.34 -49.02
CA TYR A 301 33.69 2.47 -48.70
C TYR A 301 33.26 3.87 -48.26
N GLY A 302 34.20 4.80 -48.03
CA GLY A 302 33.94 6.21 -47.73
C GLY A 302 33.83 6.57 -46.25
N ASP A 303 33.58 7.86 -46.01
CA ASP A 303 33.53 8.48 -44.68
C ASP A 303 32.50 7.84 -43.76
N ASP A 304 31.26 7.64 -44.22
CA ASP A 304 30.16 7.19 -43.37
C ASP A 304 30.42 5.80 -42.79
N THR A 305 30.97 4.88 -43.59
CA THR A 305 31.34 3.52 -43.14
C THR A 305 32.51 3.57 -42.16
N CYS A 306 33.52 4.41 -42.43
CA CYS A 306 34.66 4.58 -41.53
C CYS A 306 34.23 5.19 -40.18
N ASN A 307 33.37 6.21 -40.22
CA ASN A 307 32.83 6.86 -39.02
C ASN A 307 31.97 5.91 -38.18
N ALA A 308 31.20 5.01 -38.80
CA ALA A 308 30.46 3.98 -38.07
C ALA A 308 31.39 3.05 -37.27
N VAL A 309 32.52 2.62 -37.86
CA VAL A 309 33.53 1.82 -37.16
C VAL A 309 34.21 2.61 -36.04
N LYS A 310 34.59 3.87 -36.29
CA LYS A 310 35.19 4.75 -35.27
C LYS A 310 34.24 5.03 -34.11
N ASN A 311 32.95 5.17 -34.37
CA ASN A 311 31.93 5.32 -33.33
C ASN A 311 31.84 4.06 -32.48
N ALA A 312 31.73 2.89 -33.11
CA ALA A 312 31.68 1.62 -32.39
C ALA A 312 32.96 1.36 -31.58
N LEU A 313 34.14 1.72 -32.09
CA LEU A 313 35.41 1.67 -31.34
C LEU A 313 35.37 2.53 -30.08
N ARG A 314 34.95 3.79 -30.20
CA ARG A 314 34.81 4.71 -29.06
C ARG A 314 33.84 4.18 -28.02
N GLU A 315 32.70 3.66 -28.46
CA GLU A 315 31.70 3.08 -27.56
C GLU A 315 32.22 1.81 -26.86
N LEU A 316 32.98 0.94 -27.53
CA LEU A 316 33.61 -0.21 -26.89
C LEU A 316 34.65 0.21 -25.86
N HIS A 317 35.47 1.22 -26.16
CA HIS A 317 36.48 1.74 -25.25
C HIS A 317 35.85 2.37 -24.00
N GLU A 318 34.77 3.13 -24.16
CA GLU A 318 34.08 3.79 -23.04
C GLU A 318 33.28 2.81 -22.17
N TYR A 319 32.55 1.86 -22.79
CA TYR A 319 31.59 1.02 -22.07
C TYR A 319 32.11 -0.37 -21.71
N ASN A 320 33.07 -0.90 -22.47
CA ASN A 320 33.62 -2.23 -22.24
C ASN A 320 35.07 -2.38 -22.73
N PRO A 321 36.02 -1.59 -22.20
CA PRO A 321 37.39 -1.52 -22.71
C PRO A 321 38.12 -2.87 -22.65
N LYS A 322 37.80 -3.69 -21.63
CA LYS A 322 38.41 -5.01 -21.43
C LYS A 322 37.68 -6.13 -22.16
N GLY A 323 36.35 -6.09 -22.19
CA GLY A 323 35.55 -7.17 -22.76
C GLY A 323 35.40 -7.07 -24.28
N ARG A 324 35.53 -5.87 -24.87
CA ARG A 324 35.37 -5.62 -26.32
C ARG A 324 34.10 -6.24 -26.92
N GLN A 325 33.05 -6.33 -26.11
CA GLN A 325 31.74 -6.83 -26.51
C GLN A 325 30.72 -5.72 -26.35
N ALA A 326 29.74 -5.69 -27.24
CA ALA A 326 28.69 -4.69 -27.20
C ALA A 326 27.89 -4.79 -25.90
N VAL A 327 27.66 -3.67 -25.23
CA VAL A 327 26.92 -3.59 -23.97
C VAL A 327 25.58 -2.90 -24.20
N LYS A 328 24.51 -3.48 -23.66
CA LYS A 328 23.19 -2.85 -23.68
C LYS A 328 23.16 -1.67 -22.70
N GLU A 329 22.61 -0.55 -23.14
CA GLU A 329 22.45 0.66 -22.33
C GLU A 329 21.09 1.32 -22.60
N LEU A 330 20.48 1.90 -21.57
CA LEU A 330 19.29 2.74 -21.74
C LEU A 330 19.71 4.07 -22.37
N TRP A 331 19.12 4.40 -23.51
CA TRP A 331 19.55 5.50 -24.37
C TRP A 331 18.40 6.42 -24.72
N ASN A 332 18.65 7.73 -24.63
CA ASN A 332 17.77 8.76 -25.16
C ASN A 332 18.29 9.12 -26.56
N PHE A 333 17.61 8.64 -27.59
CA PHE A 333 17.97 8.87 -28.98
C PHE A 333 17.70 10.31 -29.43
N ARG A 334 16.78 11.03 -28.77
CA ARG A 334 16.55 12.46 -29.05
C ARG A 334 17.71 13.33 -28.57
N GLU A 335 18.25 13.02 -27.40
CA GLU A 335 19.32 13.81 -26.77
C GLU A 335 20.72 13.25 -27.04
N GLY A 336 20.84 12.06 -27.63
CA GLY A 336 22.13 11.45 -27.94
C GLY A 336 22.96 11.10 -26.70
N ARG A 337 22.30 10.73 -25.59
CA ARG A 337 22.94 10.40 -24.31
C ARG A 337 22.27 9.24 -23.59
N LYS A 338 22.90 8.74 -22.52
CA LYS A 338 22.28 7.79 -21.59
C LYS A 338 20.96 8.35 -21.06
N ALA A 339 19.92 7.53 -21.10
CA ALA A 339 18.64 7.83 -20.47
C ALA A 339 18.71 7.51 -18.97
N THR A 340 18.06 8.34 -18.16
CA THR A 340 17.85 8.10 -16.72
C THR A 340 16.69 7.13 -16.49
N VAL A 341 16.66 6.46 -15.34
CA VAL A 341 15.55 5.57 -14.97
C VAL A 341 14.22 6.32 -14.95
N ALA A 342 14.21 7.56 -14.45
CA ALA A 342 13.04 8.42 -14.43
C ALA A 342 12.50 8.75 -15.84
N GLU A 343 13.38 9.08 -16.78
CA GLU A 343 12.99 9.32 -18.19
C GLU A 343 12.40 8.06 -18.83
N VAL A 344 12.99 6.89 -18.57
CA VAL A 344 12.52 5.61 -19.10
C VAL A 344 11.14 5.26 -18.53
N LEU A 345 10.95 5.35 -17.21
CA LEU A 345 9.66 5.10 -16.57
C LEU A 345 8.58 6.05 -17.08
N LYS A 346 8.89 7.35 -17.14
CA LYS A 346 7.98 8.37 -17.66
C LYS A 346 7.55 8.04 -19.09
N TYR A 347 8.50 7.70 -19.95
CA TYR A 347 8.22 7.31 -21.33
C TYR A 347 7.33 6.05 -21.40
N ILE A 348 7.59 5.04 -20.57
CA ILE A 348 6.74 3.83 -20.50
C ILE A 348 5.31 4.20 -20.11
N PHE A 349 5.11 5.03 -19.08
CA PHE A 349 3.77 5.47 -18.67
C PHE A 349 3.05 6.23 -19.79
N GLU A 350 3.71 7.19 -20.44
CA GLU A 350 3.14 7.94 -21.57
C GLU A 350 2.74 7.02 -22.73
N GLN A 351 3.53 5.99 -23.05
CA GLN A 351 3.19 5.02 -24.10
C GLN A 351 2.00 4.12 -23.73
N LEU A 352 1.84 3.79 -22.44
CA LEU A 352 0.70 3.01 -21.96
C LEU A 352 -0.60 3.82 -21.96
N GLU A 353 -0.54 5.11 -21.60
CA GLU A 353 -1.69 6.02 -21.64
C GLU A 353 -2.19 6.27 -23.07
N MET A 354 -1.27 6.37 -24.05
CA MET A 354 -1.61 6.56 -25.47
C MET A 354 -2.29 5.35 -26.13
N ARG A 355 -2.31 4.18 -25.46
CA ARG A 355 -2.91 2.93 -25.96
C ARG A 355 -4.30 2.63 -25.36
N ASN A 356 -4.73 3.38 -24.34
CA ASN A 356 -6.10 3.36 -23.80
C ASN A 356 -6.94 4.48 -24.40
#